data_AF-A0A7V4WK16-F1
#
_entry.id   AF-A0A7V4WK16-F1
#
_cell.length_a   1.000
_cell.length_b   1.000
_cell.length_c   1.000
_cell.angle_alpha   90.00
_cell.angle_beta   90.00
_cell.angle_gamma   90.00
#
_symmetry.space_group_name_H-M   'P 1'
#
loop_
_entity.id
_entity.type
_entity.pdbx_description
1 polymer ?
#
loop_
_entity_poly.entity_id
_entity_poly.type
_entity_poly.pdbx_seq_one_letter_code
_entity_poly.pdbx_strand_id
1 'polypeptide(L)'
;MVMSFWGCGDENMRCREVVRKLSAFLDEELSREEYLRVQRHLEVCALCRKEYEKFALVRAVARKLGDITPRVVPGESFSLERAFRLVRRSRVLWALVAVLGLFVALLVFWGWQRASFEDQILDVEHFTAFSKDVLTQSKVRVETLEFLAGEYR
;
A
#
# COMPACT_ATOMS: atom_id res chain seq x y z
N MET A 1 30.56 -30.53 17.80
CA MET A 1 29.47 -31.47 17.47
C MET A 1 28.15 -30.71 17.60
N VAL A 2 27.69 -30.10 16.51
CA VAL A 2 26.48 -29.25 16.49
C VAL A 2 25.36 -30.10 15.89
N MET A 3 24.57 -30.75 16.74
CA MET A 3 23.47 -31.60 16.28
C MET A 3 22.24 -30.74 15.94
N SER A 4 21.93 -30.75 14.65
CA SER A 4 20.67 -30.42 13.99
C SER A 4 19.42 -30.53 14.88
N PHE A 5 18.88 -29.38 15.28
CA PHE A 5 17.80 -29.21 16.26
C PHE A 5 16.45 -28.84 15.60
N TRP A 6 16.10 -29.48 14.49
CA TRP A 6 14.89 -29.19 13.72
C TRP A 6 14.10 -30.47 13.51
N GLY A 7 13.10 -30.72 14.36
CA GLY A 7 12.24 -31.89 14.18
C GLY A 7 11.25 -32.16 15.31
N CYS A 8 10.37 -31.21 15.64
CA CYS A 8 9.07 -31.53 16.22
C CYS A 8 8.01 -30.83 15.37
N GLY A 9 7.42 -31.58 14.45
CA GLY A 9 6.22 -31.18 13.74
C GLY A 9 5.08 -32.09 14.19
N ASP A 10 4.04 -31.49 14.78
CA ASP A 10 2.66 -31.91 14.52
C ASP A 10 1.64 -30.75 14.71
N GLU A 11 0.73 -30.69 13.73
CA GLU A 11 -0.53 -29.99 13.47
C GLU A 11 -0.96 -28.74 14.28
N ASN A 12 -0.27 -27.61 14.06
CA ASN A 12 -0.84 -26.24 13.86
C ASN A 12 0.13 -25.11 14.27
N MET A 13 1.30 -25.42 14.82
CA MET A 13 2.28 -24.39 15.17
C MET A 13 3.72 -24.93 15.14
N ARG A 14 4.63 -24.17 14.52
CA ARG A 14 6.05 -24.54 14.40
C ARG A 14 6.79 -24.19 15.70
N CYS A 15 7.75 -25.01 16.13
CA CYS A 15 8.55 -24.74 17.34
C CYS A 15 9.17 -23.34 17.34
N ARG A 16 9.71 -22.87 16.20
CA ARG A 16 10.29 -21.51 16.06
C ARG A 16 9.27 -20.42 16.43
N GLU A 17 8.01 -20.62 16.08
CA GLU A 17 6.93 -19.68 16.38
C GLU A 17 6.56 -19.71 17.86
N VAL A 18 6.45 -20.91 18.43
CA VAL A 18 6.18 -21.09 19.87
C VAL A 18 7.27 -20.45 20.71
N VAL A 19 8.54 -20.74 20.41
CA VAL A 19 9.70 -20.15 21.13
C VAL A 19 9.66 -18.62 21.11
N ARG A 20 9.28 -18.01 19.98
CA ARG A 20 9.12 -16.55 19.88
C ARG A 20 7.95 -16.01 20.72
N LYS A 21 6.93 -16.82 20.97
CA LYS A 21 5.73 -16.45 21.73
C LYS A 21 5.82 -16.80 23.23
N LEU A 22 6.86 -17.50 23.70
CA LEU A 22 6.97 -17.94 25.10
C LEU A 22 6.99 -16.79 26.12
N SER A 23 7.66 -15.67 25.80
CA SER A 23 7.68 -14.50 26.70
C SER A 23 6.28 -13.92 26.85
N ALA A 24 5.60 -13.64 25.75
CA ALA A 24 4.22 -13.14 25.75
C ALA A 24 3.24 -14.14 26.38
N PHE A 25 3.48 -15.46 26.21
CA PHE A 25 2.69 -16.49 26.87
C PHE A 25 2.83 -16.45 28.40
N LEU A 26 4.06 -16.29 28.90
CA LEU A 26 4.31 -16.16 30.35
C LEU A 26 3.68 -14.89 30.92
N ASP A 27 3.72 -13.80 30.17
CA ASP A 27 3.17 -12.50 30.59
C ASP A 27 1.68 -12.33 30.28
N GLU A 28 1.01 -13.37 29.81
CA GLU A 28 -0.43 -13.40 29.51
C GLU A 28 -0.85 -12.36 28.45
N GLU A 29 0.07 -11.98 27.56
CA GLU A 29 -0.12 -10.98 26.49
C GLU A 29 -0.62 -11.59 25.16
N LEU A 30 -0.81 -12.90 25.09
CA LEU A 30 -1.32 -13.57 23.90
C LEU A 30 -2.84 -13.51 23.81
N SER A 31 -3.36 -13.48 22.58
CA SER A 31 -4.80 -13.70 22.35
C SER A 31 -5.20 -15.11 22.82
N ARG A 32 -6.48 -15.30 23.17
CA ARG A 32 -6.99 -16.59 23.67
C ARG A 32 -6.70 -17.77 22.73
N GLU A 33 -6.84 -17.56 21.42
CA GLU A 33 -6.56 -18.58 20.41
C GLU A 33 -5.08 -18.93 20.32
N GLU A 34 -4.19 -17.94 20.45
CA GLU A 34 -2.75 -18.15 20.45
C GLU A 34 -2.27 -18.84 21.72
N TYR A 35 -2.83 -18.46 22.87
CA TYR A 35 -2.56 -19.10 24.15
C TYR A 35 -2.86 -20.60 24.07
N LEU A 36 -4.05 -20.99 23.59
CA LEU A 36 -4.43 -22.40 23.44
C LEU A 36 -3.56 -23.17 22.43
N ARG A 37 -3.08 -22.51 21.37
CA ARG A 37 -2.15 -23.13 20.41
C ARG A 37 -0.78 -23.36 21.02
N VAL A 38 -0.24 -22.38 21.74
CA VAL A 38 1.05 -22.50 22.44
C VAL A 38 0.96 -23.56 23.54
N GLN A 39 -0.11 -23.54 24.34
CA GLN A 39 -0.34 -24.52 25.40
C GLN A 39 -0.36 -25.95 24.85
N ARG A 40 -1.18 -26.23 23.83
CA ARG A 40 -1.22 -27.56 23.19
C ARG A 40 0.15 -27.99 22.66
N HIS A 41 0.91 -27.05 22.07
CA HIS A 41 2.25 -27.37 21.59
C HIS A 41 3.22 -27.72 22.73
N LEU A 42 3.13 -27.06 23.89
CA LEU A 42 3.95 -27.37 25.08
C LEU A 42 3.58 -28.72 25.71
N GLU A 43 2.34 -29.19 25.56
CA GLU A 43 1.89 -30.51 26.00
C GLU A 43 2.52 -31.65 25.18
N VAL A 44 2.80 -31.42 23.89
CA VAL A 44 3.34 -32.44 22.99
C VAL A 44 4.85 -32.31 22.72
N CYS A 45 5.41 -31.10 22.76
CA CYS A 45 6.80 -30.85 22.39
C CYS A 45 7.70 -30.66 23.61
N ALA A 46 8.49 -31.69 23.93
CA ALA A 46 9.46 -31.64 25.04
C ALA A 46 10.54 -30.56 24.86
N LEU A 47 10.95 -30.26 23.62
CA LEU A 47 11.95 -29.21 23.34
C LEU A 47 11.41 -27.82 23.70
N CYS A 48 10.20 -27.50 23.25
CA CYS A 48 9.56 -26.23 23.58
C CYS A 48 9.23 -26.10 25.07
N ARG A 49 8.89 -27.22 25.74
CA ARG A 49 8.71 -27.23 27.20
C ARG A 49 10.00 -26.90 27.94
N LYS A 50 11.13 -27.48 27.51
CA LYS A 50 12.44 -27.17 28.09
C LYS A 50 12.82 -25.69 27.89
N GLU A 51 12.50 -25.10 26.75
CA GLU A 51 12.68 -23.65 26.55
C GLU A 51 11.77 -22.85 27.47
N TYR A 52 10.48 -23.19 27.56
CA TYR A 52 9.53 -22.54 28.47
C TYR A 52 10.03 -22.53 29.93
N GLU A 53 10.54 -23.66 30.43
CA GLU A 53 11.10 -23.76 31.79
C GLU A 53 12.27 -22.79 32.01
N LYS A 54 13.13 -22.58 31.01
CA LYS A 54 14.22 -21.59 31.10
C LYS A 54 13.67 -20.17 31.26
N PHE A 55 12.69 -19.79 30.44
CA PHE A 55 12.05 -18.47 30.55
C PHE A 55 11.32 -18.31 31.88
N ALA A 56 10.61 -19.35 32.34
CA ALA A 56 9.91 -19.35 33.62
C ALA A 56 10.88 -19.17 34.80
N LEU A 57 12.05 -19.83 34.75
CA LEU A 57 13.10 -19.67 35.76
C LEU A 57 13.62 -18.22 35.80
N VAL A 58 13.94 -17.64 34.65
CA VAL A 58 14.40 -16.24 34.56
C VAL A 58 13.35 -15.30 35.15
N ARG A 59 12.07 -15.49 34.80
CA ARG A 59 10.95 -14.71 35.35
C ARG A 59 10.81 -14.86 36.86
N ALA A 60 10.97 -16.08 37.39
CA ALA A 60 10.91 -16.34 38.82
C ALA A 60 12.05 -15.64 39.57
N VAL A 61 13.28 -15.67 39.03
CA VAL A 61 14.43 -14.95 39.58
C VAL A 61 14.20 -13.44 39.53
N ALA A 62 13.73 -12.91 38.40
CA ALA A 62 13.43 -11.49 38.23
C ALA A 62 12.38 -11.01 39.26
N ARG A 63 11.31 -11.79 39.49
CA ARG A 63 10.30 -11.48 40.52
C ARG A 63 10.88 -11.48 41.94
N LYS A 64 11.81 -12.40 42.25
CA LYS A 64 12.45 -12.48 43.57
C LYS A 64 13.40 -11.32 43.85
N LEU A 65 13.99 -10.74 42.82
CA LEU A 65 14.84 -9.56 42.95
C LEU A 65 14.02 -8.30 43.34
N GLY A 66 12.69 -8.38 43.32
CA GLY A 66 11.82 -7.28 43.69
C GLY A 66 11.89 -6.12 42.69
N ASP A 67 11.13 -5.06 42.99
CA ASP A 67 11.17 -3.82 42.24
C ASP A 67 12.50 -3.10 42.55
N ILE A 68 13.61 -3.64 42.03
CA ILE A 68 14.79 -2.83 41.79
C ILE A 68 14.33 -1.88 40.71
N THR A 69 13.74 -0.74 41.10
CA THR A 69 13.53 0.35 40.17
C THR A 69 14.94 0.77 39.77
N PRO A 70 15.44 0.40 38.58
CA PRO A 70 16.68 1.00 38.15
C PRO A 70 16.37 2.49 38.11
N ARG A 71 17.21 3.31 38.74
CA ARG A 71 17.19 4.75 38.48
C ARG A 71 17.37 4.86 36.97
N VAL A 72 16.28 5.06 36.23
CA VAL A 72 16.29 5.19 34.79
C VAL A 72 17.00 6.50 34.53
N VAL A 73 18.32 6.44 34.39
CA VAL A 73 19.07 7.47 33.69
C VAL A 73 18.68 7.25 32.24
N PRO A 74 17.95 8.17 31.59
CA PRO A 74 17.58 8.00 30.20
C PRO A 74 18.88 7.92 29.39
N GLY A 75 19.29 6.70 29.04
CA GLY A 75 20.33 6.46 28.07
C GLY A 75 19.83 6.93 26.72
N GLU A 76 20.64 7.71 26.02
CA GLU A 76 20.33 8.36 24.74
C GLU A 76 19.84 7.39 23.64
N SER A 77 19.97 6.08 23.85
CA SER A 77 19.61 5.02 22.90
C SER A 77 18.20 4.42 23.08
N PHE A 78 17.45 4.73 24.15
CA PHE A 78 16.14 4.07 24.40
C PHE A 78 14.94 4.69 23.66
N SER A 79 15.17 5.64 22.75
CA SER A 79 14.13 6.39 22.04
C SER A 79 13.80 5.85 20.64
N LEU A 80 14.62 4.93 20.09
CA LEU A 80 14.47 4.52 18.69
C LEU A 80 13.31 3.54 18.44
N GLU A 81 13.16 2.46 19.22
CA GLU A 81 12.07 1.48 19.00
C GLU A 81 10.65 2.07 19.15
N ARG A 82 10.44 3.03 20.06
CA ARG A 82 9.12 3.69 20.22
C ARG A 82 8.86 4.74 19.14
N ALA A 83 9.88 5.48 18.71
CA ALA A 83 9.77 6.47 17.65
C ALA A 83 9.34 5.83 16.31
N PHE A 84 9.87 4.64 15.97
CA PHE A 84 9.54 4.00 14.69
C PHE A 84 8.06 3.61 14.55
N ARG A 85 7.37 3.20 15.62
CA ARG A 85 5.92 2.85 15.56
C ARG A 85 5.04 4.06 15.26
N LEU A 86 5.34 5.22 15.83
CA LEU A 86 4.58 6.45 15.59
C LEU A 86 4.90 7.06 14.21
N VAL A 87 6.16 7.03 13.80
CA VAL A 87 6.59 7.51 12.48
C VAL A 87 6.00 6.67 11.35
N ARG A 88 5.87 5.35 11.53
CA ARG A 88 5.24 4.45 10.53
C ARG A 88 3.77 4.80 10.28
N ARG A 89 3.02 5.19 11.32
CA ARG A 89 1.61 5.60 11.20
C ARG A 89 1.46 6.94 10.48
N SER A 90 2.38 7.88 10.72
CA SER A 90 2.42 9.17 10.00
C SER A 90 2.73 9.01 8.51
N ARG A 91 3.71 8.16 8.14
CA ARG A 91 4.07 7.94 6.72
C ARG A 91 2.94 7.33 5.89
N VAL A 92 2.13 6.45 6.47
CA VAL A 92 0.95 5.87 5.77
C VAL A 92 -0.13 6.93 5.54
N LEU A 93 -0.39 7.79 6.52
CA LEU A 93 -1.35 8.89 6.38
C LEU A 93 -0.92 9.89 5.29
N TRP A 94 0.36 10.29 5.27
CA TRP A 94 0.89 11.16 4.24
C TRP A 94 0.86 10.52 2.84
N ALA A 95 1.09 9.21 2.74
CA ALA A 95 0.97 8.49 1.48
C ALA A 95 -0.47 8.50 0.94
N LEU A 96 -1.48 8.31 1.80
CA LEU A 96 -2.89 8.39 1.41
C LEU A 96 -3.28 9.80 0.96
N VAL A 97 -2.83 10.84 1.66
CA VAL A 97 -3.06 12.24 1.26
C VAL A 97 -2.43 12.53 -0.11
N ALA A 98 -1.21 12.05 -0.36
CA ALA A 98 -0.54 12.22 -1.65
C ALA A 98 -1.29 11.51 -2.79
N VAL A 99 -1.76 10.28 -2.58
CA VAL A 99 -2.54 9.52 -3.57
C VAL A 99 -3.87 10.20 -3.87
N LEU A 100 -4.58 10.67 -2.84
CA LEU A 100 -5.84 11.40 -3.00
C LEU A 100 -5.63 12.71 -3.76
N GLY A 101 -4.56 13.46 -3.43
CA GLY A 101 -4.20 14.68 -4.14
C GLY A 101 -3.88 14.43 -5.62
N LEU A 102 -3.12 13.38 -5.93
CA LEU A 102 -2.83 12.98 -7.31
C LEU A 102 -4.12 12.63 -8.08
N PHE A 103 -5.04 11.90 -7.45
CA PHE A 103 -6.31 11.52 -8.06
C PHE A 103 -7.17 12.75 -8.37
N VAL A 104 -7.28 13.70 -7.44
CA VAL A 104 -8.02 14.96 -7.67
C VAL A 104 -7.37 15.78 -8.79
N ALA A 105 -6.03 15.89 -8.81
CA ALA A 105 -5.32 16.58 -9.87
C ALA A 105 -5.59 15.95 -11.25
N LEU A 106 -5.61 14.62 -11.33
CA LEU A 106 -5.95 13.90 -12.56
C LEU A 106 -7.40 14.16 -12.99
N LEU A 107 -8.36 14.19 -12.06
CA LEU A 107 -9.76 14.48 -12.39
C LEU A 107 -9.93 15.92 -12.91
N VAL A 108 -9.27 16.89 -12.27
CA VAL A 108 -9.27 18.28 -12.74
C VAL A 108 -8.62 18.38 -14.12
N PHE A 109 -7.47 17.72 -14.31
CA PHE A 109 -6.76 17.70 -15.59
C PHE A 109 -7.61 17.07 -16.70
N TRP A 110 -8.23 15.91 -16.44
CA TRP A 110 -9.16 15.25 -17.35
C TRP A 110 -10.38 16.11 -17.67
N GLY A 111 -10.95 16.78 -16.67
CA GLY A 111 -12.07 17.71 -16.87
C GLY A 111 -11.69 18.91 -17.72
N TRP A 112 -10.51 19.49 -17.49
CA TRP A 112 -9.98 20.61 -18.26
C TRP A 112 -9.69 20.23 -19.72
N GLN A 113 -9.15 19.03 -19.93
CA GLN A 113 -8.90 18.48 -21.26
C GLN A 113 -10.21 18.21 -22.02
N ARG A 114 -11.26 17.73 -21.33
CA ARG A 114 -12.59 17.54 -21.92
C ARG A 114 -13.26 18.87 -22.31
N ALA A 115 -13.19 19.87 -21.44
CA ALA A 115 -13.75 21.20 -21.71
C ALA A 115 -13.03 21.89 -22.88
N SER A 116 -11.70 21.77 -22.96
CA SER A 116 -10.93 22.32 -24.09
C SER A 116 -11.22 21.62 -25.43
N PHE A 117 -11.77 20.40 -25.39
CA PHE A 117 -12.13 19.67 -26.60
C PHE A 117 -13.50 20.11 -27.16
N GLU A 118 -14.41 20.57 -26.30
CA GLU A 118 -15.75 21.06 -26.72
C GLU A 118 -15.68 22.40 -27.49
N ASP A 119 -14.71 23.27 -27.18
CA ASP A 119 -14.50 24.52 -27.92
C ASP A 119 -13.97 24.30 -29.37
N GLN A 120 -13.29 23.19 -29.64
CA GLN A 120 -12.79 22.87 -30.99
C GLN A 120 -13.85 22.26 -31.92
N ILE A 121 -15.00 21.81 -31.40
CA ILE A 121 -16.06 21.19 -32.22
C ILE A 121 -16.93 22.24 -32.91
N LEU A 122 -17.01 23.49 -32.41
CA LEU A 122 -17.79 24.57 -33.04
C LEU A 122 -17.16 25.13 -34.32
N ASP A 123 -15.86 24.89 -34.58
CA ASP A 123 -15.20 25.34 -35.82
C ASP A 123 -15.45 24.41 -37.03
N VAL A 124 -15.89 23.18 -36.78
CA VAL A 124 -16.16 22.21 -37.86
C VAL A 124 -17.40 22.61 -38.67
N GLU A 125 -18.41 23.21 -38.04
CA GLU A 125 -19.60 23.67 -38.76
C GLU A 125 -19.28 24.85 -39.71
N HIS A 126 -18.41 25.78 -39.29
CA HIS A 126 -18.01 26.89 -40.15
C HIS A 126 -17.17 26.44 -41.35
N PHE A 127 -16.31 25.43 -41.16
CA PHE A 127 -15.51 24.86 -42.25
C PHE A 127 -16.37 24.12 -43.29
N THR A 128 -17.43 23.42 -42.85
CA THR A 128 -18.34 22.74 -43.79
C THR A 128 -19.20 23.72 -44.59
N ALA A 129 -19.60 24.86 -44.01
CA ALA A 129 -20.31 25.92 -44.73
C ALA A 129 -19.42 26.57 -45.80
N PHE A 130 -18.16 26.90 -45.46
CA PHE A 130 -17.19 27.46 -46.40
C PHE A 130 -16.89 26.52 -47.57
N SER A 131 -16.80 25.21 -47.31
CA SER A 131 -16.55 24.22 -48.37
C SER A 131 -17.67 24.16 -49.42
N LYS A 132 -18.93 24.37 -49.01
CA LYS A 132 -20.07 24.37 -49.93
C LYS A 132 -20.02 25.58 -50.85
N ASP A 133 -19.75 26.76 -50.32
CA ASP A 133 -19.69 28.00 -51.10
C ASP A 133 -18.56 28.00 -52.14
N VAL A 134 -17.39 27.45 -51.79
CA VAL A 134 -16.27 27.32 -52.73
C VAL A 134 -16.61 26.37 -53.89
N LEU A 135 -17.31 25.28 -53.62
CA LEU A 135 -17.72 24.33 -54.66
C LEU A 135 -18.76 24.93 -55.60
N THR A 136 -19.73 25.70 -55.11
CA THR A 136 -20.69 26.43 -55.96
C THR A 136 -19.98 27.44 -56.85
N GLN A 137 -19.00 28.18 -56.31
CA GLN A 137 -18.26 29.18 -57.08
C GLN A 137 -17.38 28.54 -58.16
N SER A 138 -16.77 27.38 -57.88
CA SER A 138 -16.03 26.63 -58.91
C SER A 138 -16.93 26.13 -60.03
N LYS A 139 -18.16 25.68 -59.72
CA LYS A 139 -19.09 25.14 -60.72
C LYS A 139 -19.55 26.23 -61.71
N VAL A 140 -19.85 27.43 -61.22
CA VAL A 140 -20.21 28.59 -62.05
C VAL A 140 -19.05 29.01 -62.99
N ARG A 141 -17.81 28.84 -62.54
CA ARG A 141 -16.63 29.18 -63.34
C ARG A 141 -16.38 28.21 -64.50
N VAL A 142 -16.81 26.95 -64.39
CA VAL A 142 -16.68 25.96 -65.47
C VAL A 142 -17.74 26.23 -66.56
N GLU A 143 -18.98 26.50 -66.18
CA GLU A 143 -20.07 26.79 -67.14
C GLU A 143 -19.80 28.06 -67.96
N THR A 144 -19.18 29.09 -67.36
CA THR A 144 -18.81 30.32 -68.07
C THR A 144 -17.66 30.11 -69.07
N LEU A 145 -16.72 29.20 -68.78
CA LEU A 145 -15.65 28.85 -69.73
C LEU A 145 -16.16 28.00 -70.89
N GLU A 146 -17.12 27.10 -70.65
CA GLU A 146 -17.78 26.34 -71.71
C GLU A 146 -18.63 27.23 -72.63
N PHE A 147 -19.32 28.23 -72.07
CA PHE A 147 -20.05 29.23 -72.85
C PHE A 147 -19.14 30.04 -73.78
N LEU A 148 -18.01 30.54 -73.27
CA LEU A 148 -17.03 31.30 -74.08
C LEU A 148 -16.32 30.42 -75.12
N ALA A 149 -16.14 29.13 -74.86
CA ALA A 149 -15.56 28.19 -75.83
C ALA A 149 -16.54 27.81 -76.95
N GLY A 150 -17.85 27.89 -76.70
CA GLY A 150 -18.90 27.65 -77.71
C GLY A 150 -19.08 28.79 -78.71
N GLU A 151 -18.70 30.02 -78.35
CA GLU A 151 -18.87 31.21 -79.20
C GLU A 151 -17.73 31.41 -80.22
N TYR A 152 -16.66 30.60 -80.12
CA TYR A 152 -15.51 30.61 -81.05
C TYR A 152 -15.56 29.49 -82.11
N ARG A 153 -16.73 28.90 -82.36
CA ARG A 153 -16.90 27.79 -83.32
C ARG A 153 -17.88 28.11 -84.43
#